data_AF-A0A818PT94-F1
#
_entry.id   AF-A0A818PT94-F1
#
_cell.length_a   1.000
_cell.length_b   1.000
_cell.length_c   1.000
_cell.angle_alpha   90.00
_cell.angle_beta   90.00
_cell.angle_gamma   90.00
#
_symmetry.space_group_name_H-M   'P 1'
#
loop_
_entity.id
_entity.type
_entity.pdbx_description
1 polymer ?
#
loop_
_entity_poly.entity_id
_entity_poly.type
_entity_poly.pdbx_seq_one_letter_code
_entity_poly.pdbx_strand_id
1 'polypeptide(L)' 'MFLDGSINADDNIRDMLYWDVINGVSRRSWSDNRNARQTVERAMANESKLKVTMPNELAEECMKKLSF' A
#
# COMPACT_ATOMS: atom_id res chain seq x y z
N MET A 1 10.08 10.54 15.61
CA MET A 1 9.58 9.57 16.60
C MET A 1 10.41 9.70 17.87
N PHE A 2 9.83 10.12 19.00
CA PHE A 2 10.52 10.12 20.29
C PHE A 2 9.88 9.04 21.17
N LEU A 3 10.69 8.20 21.80
CA LEU A 3 10.26 7.05 22.58
C LEU A 3 10.67 7.26 24.02
N ASP A 4 9.72 7.71 24.84
CA ASP A 4 9.90 7.97 26.27
C ASP A 4 9.25 6.90 27.18
N GLY A 5 8.62 5.88 26.58
CA GLY A 5 7.91 4.82 27.29
C GLY A 5 6.48 5.19 27.72
N SER A 6 6.00 6.39 27.35
CA SER A 6 4.60 6.76 27.59
C SER A 6 3.64 5.98 26.69
N ILE A 7 2.40 5.81 27.15
CA ILE A 7 1.30 5.22 26.36
C ILE A 7 1.09 5.99 25.06
N ASN A 8 1.18 7.33 25.11
CA ASN A 8 1.07 8.15 23.91
C ASN A 8 2.18 7.86 22.90
N ALA A 9 3.41 7.61 23.34
CA ALA A 9 4.50 7.25 22.44
C ALA A 9 4.29 5.86 21.79
N ASP A 10 3.68 4.92 22.52
CA ASP A 10 3.31 3.58 22.03
C ASP A 10 2.20 3.65 20.94
N ASP A 11 1.17 4.46 21.14
CA ASP A 11 0.12 4.66 20.13
C ASP A 11 0.68 5.38 18.89
N ASN A 12 1.43 6.46 19.09
CA ASN A 12 2.03 7.23 18.01
C ASN A 12 2.99 6.40 17.15
N ILE A 13 3.78 5.49 17.74
CA ILE A 13 4.73 4.68 16.96
C ILE A 13 4.03 3.67 16.09
N ARG A 14 2.97 3.04 16.59
CA ARG A 14 2.22 2.03 15.84
C ARG A 14 1.59 2.65 14.60
N ASP A 15 0.93 3.79 14.76
CA ASP A 15 0.29 4.49 13.65
C ASP A 15 1.32 5.02 12.65
N MET A 16 2.40 5.65 13.15
CA MET A 16 3.45 6.20 12.30
C MET A 16 4.14 5.11 11.48
N LEU A 17 4.56 4.00 12.10
CA LEU A 17 5.24 2.90 11.40
C LEU A 17 4.32 2.23 10.38
N TYR A 18 3.04 2.06 10.74
CA TYR A 18 2.06 1.50 9.82
C TYR A 18 1.92 2.39 8.57
N TRP A 19 1.75 3.69 8.77
CA TRP A 19 1.65 4.66 7.68
C TRP A 19 2.92 4.72 6.82
N ASP A 20 4.10 4.84 7.44
CA ASP A 20 5.39 4.95 6.74
C ASP A 20 5.63 3.80 5.77
N VAL A 21 5.34 2.56 6.21
CA VAL A 21 5.50 1.35 5.39
C VAL A 21 4.38 1.23 4.35
N ILE A 22 3.11 1.28 4.79
CA ILE A 22 1.97 0.97 3.92
C ILE A 22 1.82 1.99 2.80
N ASN A 23 2.17 3.25 3.01
CA ASN A 23 2.20 4.24 1.93
C ASN A 23 3.16 3.85 0.82
N GLY A 24 4.38 3.45 1.21
CA GLY A 24 5.41 3.04 0.29
C GLY A 24 5.01 1.80 -0.50
N VAL A 25 4.36 0.84 0.17
CA VAL A 25 3.82 -0.38 -0.45
C VAL A 25 2.68 -0.02 -1.40
N SER A 26 1.75 0.84 -0.99
CA SER A 26 0.61 1.29 -1.79
C SER A 26 1.04 1.97 -3.09
N ARG A 27 2.02 2.89 -3.02
CA ARG A 27 2.56 3.54 -4.21
C ARG A 27 3.25 2.56 -5.16
N ARG A 28 4.00 1.59 -4.63
CA ARG A 28 4.67 0.56 -5.42
C ARG A 28 3.67 -0.40 -6.06
N SER A 29 2.61 -0.75 -5.33
CA SER A 29 1.47 -1.50 -5.87
C SER A 29 0.89 -0.77 -7.07
N TRP A 30 0.61 0.54 -6.95
CA TRP A 30 0.12 1.37 -8.06
C TRP A 30 1.08 1.45 -9.25
N SER A 31 2.38 1.31 -9.02
CA SER A 31 3.42 1.29 -10.06
C SER A 31 3.67 -0.12 -10.61
N ASP A 32 2.66 -0.99 -10.55
CA ASP A 32 2.66 -2.37 -11.08
C ASP A 32 3.68 -3.32 -10.42
N ASN A 33 3.98 -3.13 -9.13
CA ASN A 33 4.78 -4.10 -8.39
C ASN A 33 3.90 -5.22 -7.81
N ARG A 34 4.01 -6.42 -8.38
CA ARG A 34 3.22 -7.60 -7.99
C ARG A 34 3.32 -7.98 -6.51
N ASN A 35 4.50 -7.91 -5.90
CA ASN A 35 4.68 -8.26 -4.49
C ASN A 35 4.07 -7.19 -3.57
N ALA A 36 4.23 -5.93 -3.92
CA ALA A 36 3.61 -4.82 -3.19
C ALA A 36 2.08 -4.87 -3.29
N ARG A 37 1.55 -5.26 -4.46
CA ARG A 37 0.12 -5.48 -4.68
C ARG A 37 -0.45 -6.53 -3.73
N GLN A 38 0.15 -7.72 -3.68
CA GLN A 38 -0.28 -8.78 -2.76
C GLN A 38 -0.16 -8.37 -1.29
N THR A 39 0.86 -7.57 -0.96
CA THR A 39 1.07 -7.09 0.42
C THR A 39 -0.02 -6.08 0.83
N VAL A 40 -0.37 -5.13 -0.04
CA VAL A 40 -1.40 -4.13 0.26
C VAL A 40 -2.80 -4.75 0.30
N GLU A 41 -3.08 -5.75 -0.54
CA GLU A 41 -4.34 -6.52 -0.50
C GLU A 41 -4.54 -7.20 0.86
N ARG A 42 -3.48 -7.83 1.40
CA ARG A 42 -3.51 -8.43 2.76
C ARG A 42 -3.64 -7.37 3.86
N ALA A 43 -2.94 -6.25 3.72
CA ALA A 43 -3.05 -5.15 4.68
C ALA A 43 -4.47 -4.58 4.73
N MET A 44 -5.12 -4.38 3.58
CA MET A 44 -6.51 -3.94 3.49
C MET A 44 -7.51 -4.96 4.04
N ALA A 45 -7.20 -6.27 3.96
CA ALA A 45 -8.02 -7.31 4.59
C ALA A 45 -7.91 -7.30 6.12
N ASN A 46 -6.75 -6.95 6.67
CA ASN A 46 -6.50 -6.92 8.11
C ASN A 46 -6.93 -5.60 8.77
N GLU A 47 -6.88 -4.48 8.05
CA GLU A 47 -7.26 -3.15 8.56
C GLU A 47 -8.36 -2.54 7.70
N SER A 48 -9.60 -2.61 8.20
CA SER A 48 -10.80 -2.14 7.50
C SER A 48 -10.80 -0.64 7.14
N LYS A 49 -10.04 0.18 7.88
CA LYS A 49 -9.90 1.62 7.58
C LYS A 49 -8.92 1.88 6.44
N LEU A 50 -8.05 0.92 6.12
CA LEU A 50 -7.12 1.05 5.01
C LEU A 50 -7.85 0.77 3.70
N LYS A 51 -8.01 1.81 2.88
CA LYS A 51 -8.58 1.71 1.53
C LYS A 51 -7.60 2.31 0.53
N VAL A 52 -7.00 1.46 -0.29
CA VAL A 52 -5.99 1.85 -1.28
C VAL A 52 -6.55 1.64 -2.69
N THR A 53 -6.26 2.57 -3.60
CA THR A 53 -6.60 2.43 -5.01
C THR A 53 -5.69 1.39 -5.65
N MET A 54 -6.29 0.33 -6.22
CA MET A 54 -5.57 -0.75 -6.88
C MET A 54 -5.48 -0.51 -8.39
N PRO A 55 -4.31 -0.73 -9.03
CA PRO A 55 -4.21 -0.57 -10.47
C PRO A 55 -4.97 -1.69 -11.18
N ASN A 56 -5.59 -1.34 -12.31
CA ASN A 56 -6.16 -2.31 -13.22
C ASN A 56 -5.11 -2.71 -14.25
N GLU A 57 -5.00 -4.01 -14.51
CA GLU A 57 -4.12 -4.52 -15.55
C GLU A 57 -4.72 -4.23 -16.92
N LEU A 58 -3.87 -3.79 -17.85
CA LEU A 58 -4.29 -3.53 -19.22
C LEU A 58 -4.30 -4.86 -20.00
N ALA A 59 -5.43 -5.17 -20.64
CA ALA A 59 -5.52 -6.33 -21.50
C ALA A 59 -4.55 -6.21 -22.69
N GLU A 60 -3.84 -7.29 -23.00
CA GLU A 60 -2.85 -7.33 -24.09
C GLU A 60 -3.48 -6.99 -25.46
N GLU A 61 -4.75 -7.35 -25.66
CA GLU A 61 -5.52 -6.97 -26.86
C GLU A 61 -5.67 -5.46 -27.03
N CYS A 62 -5.77 -4.71 -25.93
CA CYS A 62 -5.82 -3.24 -25.97
C CYS A 62 -4.46 -2.66 -26.40
N MET A 63 -3.35 -3.28 -25.99
CA MET A 63 -2.01 -2.85 -26.41
C MET A 63 -1.77 -3.06 -27.90
N LYS A 64 -2.26 -4.18 -28.47
CA LYS A 64 -2.13 -4.49 -29.91
C LYS A 64 -2.84 -3.48 -30.82
N LYS A 65 -3.84 -2.75 -30.31
CA LYS A 65 -4.54 -1.68 -31.05
C LYS A 65 -3.77 -0.37 -31.10
N LEU A 66 -2.74 -0.21 -30.27
CA LEU A 66 -1.92 0.99 -30.14
C LEU A 66 -0.58 0.89 -30.88
N SER A 67 -0.21 -0.29 -31.38
CA SER A 67 0.97 -0.44 -32.23
C SER A 67 0.72 0.22 -33.59
N PHE A 68 1.44 1.31 -33.85
CA PHE A 68 1.49 2.00 -35.14
C PHE A 68 2.11 1.11 -36.23
#